data_AF-A0A2I0CLY5-F1
#
_entry.id   AF-A0A2I0CLY5-F1
#
_cell.length_a   1.000
_cell.length_b   1.000
_cell.length_c   1.000
_cell.angle_alpha   90.00
_cell.angle_beta   90.00
_cell.angle_gamma   90.00
#
_symmetry.space_group_name_H-M   'P 1'
#
loop_
_entity.id
_entity.type
_entity.pdbx_description
1 polymer ?
#
loop_
_entity_poly.entity_id
_entity_poly.type
_entity_poly.pdbx_seq_one_letter_code
_entity_poly.pdbx_strand_id
1 'polypeptide(L)'
;MTLDELTELSARGALDALRVHSLQGGYYLLQAVQGGDRRPVRDEQGVVLLWRSLLQVRQCLEGRVTMPLELWHAEVHEELCGLPEQRGEACRLSLANPL
;
A
#
# COMPACT_ATOMS: atom_id res chain seq x y z
N MET A 1 7.46 -9.16 5.16
CA MET A 1 6.45 -9.73 6.06
C MET A 1 5.53 -10.63 5.26
N THR A 2 5.00 -11.69 5.84
CA THR A 2 3.96 -12.52 5.20
C THR A 2 2.57 -11.94 5.45
N LEU A 3 1.54 -12.49 4.81
CA LEU A 3 0.16 -12.07 5.03
C LEU A 3 -0.34 -12.46 6.43
N ASP A 4 0.14 -13.57 6.99
CA ASP A 4 -0.23 -14.01 8.33
C ASP A 4 0.41 -13.12 9.39
N GLU A 5 1.69 -12.76 9.23
CA GLU A 5 2.36 -11.77 10.09
C GLU A 5 1.65 -10.41 10.05
N LEU A 6 1.21 -9.98 8.86
CA LEU A 6 0.44 -8.75 8.70
C LEU A 6 -0.88 -8.81 9.49
N THR A 7 -1.61 -9.92 9.36
CA THR A 7 -2.90 -10.15 10.04
C THR A 7 -2.71 -10.10 11.55
N GLU A 8 -1.71 -10.78 12.07
CA GLU A 8 -1.39 -10.82 13.49
C GLU A 8 -0.98 -9.44 14.04
N LEU A 9 -0.09 -8.74 13.34
CA LEU A 9 0.35 -7.40 13.74
C LEU A 9 -0.77 -6.38 13.68
N SER A 10 -1.66 -6.49 12.68
CA SER A 10 -2.86 -5.66 12.59
C SER A 10 -3.82 -5.93 13.76
N ALA A 11 -4.08 -7.19 14.10
CA ALA A 11 -4.98 -7.54 15.20
C ALA A 11 -4.45 -7.04 16.56
N ARG A 12 -3.12 -6.95 16.71
CA ARG A 12 -2.46 -6.41 17.90
C ARG A 12 -2.37 -4.87 17.92
N GLY A 13 -2.79 -4.19 16.86
CA GLY A 13 -2.64 -2.73 16.72
C GLY A 13 -1.18 -2.28 16.64
N ALA A 14 -0.27 -3.17 16.19
CA ALA A 14 1.17 -2.92 16.14
C ALA A 14 1.66 -2.26 14.84
N LEU A 15 0.72 -1.91 13.96
CA LEU A 15 1.00 -1.26 12.67
C LEU A 15 0.57 0.21 12.76
N ASP A 16 1.43 1.10 12.31
CA ASP A 16 1.13 2.54 12.24
C ASP A 16 0.18 2.83 11.07
N ALA A 17 0.38 2.12 9.96
CA ALA A 17 -0.42 2.27 8.75
C ALA A 17 -0.31 1.04 7.84
N LEU A 18 -1.32 0.87 7.00
CA LEU A 18 -1.27 -0.04 5.86
C LEU A 18 -1.33 0.78 4.57
N ARG A 19 -0.34 0.60 3.69
CA ARG A 19 -0.16 1.40 2.48
C ARG A 19 -0.18 0.55 1.23
N VAL A 20 -0.80 1.08 0.19
CA VAL A 20 -0.66 0.57 -1.18
C VAL A 20 0.01 1.61 -2.04
N HIS A 21 1.13 1.24 -2.64
CA HIS A 21 1.79 2.07 -3.64
C HIS A 21 1.34 1.65 -5.04
N SER A 22 0.77 2.58 -5.81
CA SER A 22 0.58 2.40 -7.25
C SER A 22 1.93 2.61 -7.94
N LEU A 23 2.39 1.57 -8.63
CA LEU A 23 3.65 1.54 -9.36
C LEU A 23 3.41 1.78 -10.86
N GLN A 24 4.42 2.35 -11.52
CA GLN A 24 4.42 2.45 -12.98
C GLN A 24 4.22 1.05 -13.60
N GLY A 25 3.35 0.96 -14.61
CA GLY A 25 3.00 -0.31 -15.24
C GLY A 25 1.73 -0.98 -14.68
N GLY A 26 0.96 -0.30 -13.82
CA GLY A 26 -0.35 -0.77 -13.36
C GLY A 26 -0.29 -1.86 -12.30
N TYR A 27 0.78 -1.85 -11.50
CA TYR A 27 0.93 -2.76 -10.36
C TYR A 27 0.74 -2.01 -9.06
N TYR A 28 0.35 -2.74 -8.03
CA TYR A 28 0.19 -2.24 -6.68
C TYR A 28 1.11 -3.01 -5.74
N LEU A 29 1.69 -2.32 -4.78
CA LEU A 29 2.54 -2.88 -3.74
C LEU A 29 1.95 -2.58 -2.36
N LEU A 30 1.53 -3.61 -1.65
CA LEU A 30 1.09 -3.52 -0.25
C LEU A 30 2.29 -3.52 0.70
N GLN A 31 2.31 -2.56 1.62
CA GLN A 31 3.33 -2.42 2.65
C GLN A 31 2.67 -2.08 3.98
N ALA A 32 3.11 -2.71 5.07
CA ALA A 32 2.78 -2.22 6.40
C ALA A 32 3.89 -1.33 6.93
N VAL A 33 3.48 -0.29 7.66
CA VAL A 33 4.36 0.65 8.33
C VAL A 33 4.38 0.28 9.80
N GLN A 34 5.57 0.05 10.36
CA GLN A 34 5.77 -0.15 11.79
C GLN A 34 7.04 0.58 12.22
N GLY A 35 6.94 1.49 13.19
CA GLY A 35 8.07 2.28 13.67
C GLY A 35 8.71 3.15 12.58
N GLY A 36 7.94 3.54 11.56
CA GLY A 36 8.44 4.24 10.38
C GLY A 36 9.03 3.36 9.27
N ASP A 37 9.31 2.07 9.57
CA ASP A 37 9.81 1.13 8.58
C ASP A 37 8.68 0.60 7.69
N ARG A 38 8.90 0.65 6.37
CA ARG A 38 7.98 0.10 5.36
C ARG A 38 8.39 -1.31 5.02
N ARG A 39 7.55 -2.27 5.37
CA ARG A 39 7.81 -3.69 5.13
C ARG A 39 6.83 -4.21 4.08
N PRO A 40 7.30 -4.61 2.88
CA PRO A 40 6.43 -5.15 1.84
C PRO A 40 5.90 -6.53 2.25
N VAL A 41 4.68 -6.81 1.81
CA VAL A 41 4.06 -8.13 1.95
C VAL A 41 4.65 -9.07 0.90
N ARG A 42 4.94 -10.30 1.32
CA ARG A 42 5.64 -11.32 0.56
C ARG A 42 4.88 -12.64 0.60
N ASP A 43 5.10 -13.48 -0.40
CA ASP A 43 4.67 -14.87 -0.40
C ASP A 43 5.54 -15.74 0.53
N GLU A 44 5.22 -17.03 0.57
CA GLU A 44 5.92 -18.04 1.38
C GLU A 44 7.39 -18.23 0.96
N GLN A 45 7.71 -17.91 -0.30
CA GLN A 45 9.06 -17.97 -0.87
C GLN A 45 9.86 -16.69 -0.59
N GLY A 46 9.24 -15.69 0.04
CA GLY A 46 9.86 -14.41 0.35
C GLY A 46 9.87 -13.41 -0.81
N VAL A 47 9.16 -13.71 -1.91
CA VAL A 47 9.01 -12.81 -3.05
C VAL A 47 7.97 -11.76 -2.73
N VAL A 48 8.25 -10.51 -3.09
CA VAL A 48 7.32 -9.40 -2.88
C VAL A 48 6.08 -9.59 -3.76
N LEU A 49 4.91 -9.53 -3.13
CA LEU A 49 3.64 -9.61 -3.84
C LEU A 49 3.39 -8.29 -4.58
N LEU A 50 3.07 -8.42 -5.87
CA LEU A 50 2.62 -7.32 -6.72
C LEU A 50 1.21 -7.64 -7.21
N TRP A 51 0.28 -6.72 -6.99
CA TRP A 51 -1.11 -6.88 -7.40
C TRP A 51 -1.39 -6.12 -8.69
N ARG A 52 -2.34 -6.58 -9.48
CA ARG A 52 -2.77 -5.91 -10.72
C ARG A 52 -4.00 -5.03 -10.51
N SER A 53 -4.61 -5.11 -9.34
CA SER A 53 -5.84 -4.42 -9.01
C SER A 53 -5.94 -4.13 -7.52
N LEU A 54 -6.43 -2.93 -7.18
CA LEU A 54 -6.77 -2.59 -5.80
C LEU A 54 -7.88 -3.47 -5.24
N LEU A 55 -8.77 -3.99 -6.10
CA LEU A 55 -9.80 -4.93 -5.67
C LEU A 55 -9.18 -6.22 -5.12
N GLN A 56 -8.14 -6.74 -5.78
CA GLN A 56 -7.44 -7.94 -5.32
C GLN A 56 -6.74 -7.70 -3.98
N VAL A 57 -6.17 -6.51 -3.79
CA VAL A 57 -5.58 -6.13 -2.49
C VAL A 57 -6.65 -6.10 -1.41
N ARG A 58 -7.80 -5.47 -1.69
CA ARG A 58 -8.91 -5.37 -0.74
C ARG A 58 -9.48 -6.74 -0.37
N GLN A 59 -9.77 -7.59 -1.34
CA GLN A 59 -10.25 -8.96 -1.11
C GLN A 59 -9.24 -9.80 -0.31
N CYS A 60 -7.94 -9.59 -0.53
CA CYS A 60 -6.90 -10.28 0.23
C CYS A 60 -6.89 -9.86 1.71
N LEU A 61 -7.25 -8.62 2.01
CA LEU A 61 -7.29 -8.04 3.37
C LEU A 61 -8.63 -8.21 4.08
N GLU A 62 -9.68 -8.54 3.34
CA GLU A 62 -11.04 -8.74 3.84
C GLU A 62 -11.05 -9.79 4.97
N GLY A 63 -11.67 -9.45 6.10
CA GLY A 63 -11.69 -10.29 7.30
C GLY A 63 -10.35 -10.46 8.04
N ARG A 64 -9.24 -9.95 7.50
CA ARG A 64 -7.90 -10.05 8.11
C ARG A 64 -7.46 -8.75 8.78
N VAL A 65 -7.79 -7.62 8.17
CA VAL A 65 -7.35 -6.30 8.62
C VAL A 65 -8.54 -5.34 8.70
N THR A 66 -8.65 -4.65 9.84
CA THR A 66 -9.74 -3.69 10.11
C THR A 66 -9.30 -2.23 9.96
N MET A 67 -8.01 -1.98 9.79
CA MET A 67 -7.46 -0.62 9.64
C MET A 67 -7.62 -0.10 8.21
N PRO A 68 -7.72 1.23 8.02
CA PRO A 68 -7.86 1.81 6.69
C PRO A 68 -6.61 1.59 5.85
N LEU A 69 -6.82 1.51 4.54
CA LEU A 69 -5.75 1.36 3.56
C LEU A 69 -5.43 2.73 2.97
N GLU A 70 -4.19 3.18 3.12
CA GLU A 70 -3.72 4.40 2.48
C GLU A 70 -3.21 4.07 1.08
N LEU A 71 -3.89 4.56 0.05
CA LEU A 71 -3.41 4.48 -1.33
C LEU A 71 -2.49 5.67 -1.61
N TRP A 72 -1.29 5.37 -2.11
CA TRP A 72 -0.25 6.32 -2.46
C TRP A 72 0.04 6.19 -3.97
N HIS A 73 -0.22 7.25 -4.71
CA HIS A 73 0.14 7.34 -6.12
C HIS A 73 1.39 8.19 -6.28
N ALA A 74 2.40 7.65 -6.96
CA ALA A 74 3.52 8.47 -7.42
C ALA A 74 3.04 9.23 -8.67
N GLU A 75 2.72 10.51 -8.54
CA GLU A 75 2.51 11.37 -9.70
C GLU A 75 3.86 11.70 -10.32
N VAL A 76 4.12 11.13 -11.51
CA VAL A 76 5.24 11.53 -12.34
C VAL A 76 4.70 12.64 -13.24
N HIS A 77 4.82 13.89 -12.79
CA HIS A 77 4.62 15.03 -13.67
C HIS A 77 5.83 15.12 -14.60
N GLU A 78 5.81 14.38 -15.70
CA GLU A 78 6.64 14.70 -16.86
C GLU A 78 5.72 15.35 -17.92
N GLU A 79 6.18 16.46 -18.48
CA GLU A 79 5.59 17.18 -19.63
C GLU A 79 4.48 18.22 -19.34
N LEU A 80 4.78 19.22 -18.50
CA LEU A 80 4.33 20.59 -18.77
C LEU A 80 5.52 21.56 -18.59
N CYS A 81 6.22 21.84 -19.69
CA CYS A 81 7.33 22.78 -19.74
C CYS A 81 6.90 24.17 -19.25
N GLY A 82 7.37 24.58 -18.05
CA GLY A 82 7.34 26.00 -17.65
C GLY A 82 7.08 26.32 -16.17
N LEU A 83 6.80 25.33 -15.30
CA LEU A 83 6.63 25.57 -13.87
C LEU A 83 7.74 24.85 -13.07
N PRO A 84 8.25 25.46 -11.98
CA PRO A 84 9.33 24.87 -11.19
C PRO A 84 8.89 23.51 -10.67
N GLU A 85 9.81 22.53 -10.70
CA GLU A 85 9.63 21.13 -10.32
C GLU A 85 8.75 20.97 -9.07
N GLN A 86 7.45 20.80 -9.27
CA GLN A 86 6.58 20.36 -8.20
C GLN A 86 6.88 18.88 -8.03
N ARG A 87 7.74 18.55 -7.05
CA ARG A 87 7.86 17.19 -6.52
C ARG A 87 6.45 16.65 -6.34
N GLY A 88 6.08 15.68 -7.19
CA GLY A 88 4.72 15.16 -7.24
C GLY A 88 4.22 14.86 -5.83
N GLU A 89 3.17 15.57 -5.41
CA GLU A 89 2.55 15.33 -4.13
C GLU A 89 1.89 13.96 -4.21
N ALA A 90 2.32 13.03 -3.37
CA ALA A 90 1.69 11.72 -3.33
C ALA A 90 0.23 11.89 -2.89
N CYS A 91 -0.71 11.66 -3.80
CA CYS A 91 -2.13 11.70 -3.47
C CYS A 91 -2.43 10.54 -2.51
N ARG A 92 -2.71 10.89 -1.25
CA ARG A 92 -3.10 9.95 -0.19
C ARG A 92 -4.61 9.82 -0.16
N LEU A 93 -5.10 8.64 -0.49
CA LEU A 93 -6.52 8.31 -0.37
C LEU A 93 -6.70 7.28 0.73
N SER A 94 -7.47 7.62 1.76
CA SER A 94 -7.93 6.64 2.74
C SER A 94 -9.06 5.84 2.14
N LEU A 95 -8.78 4.60 1.79
CA LEU A 95 -9.80 3.62 1.48
C LEU A 95 -10.32 3.12 2.82
N ALA A 96 -11.52 3.57 3.20
CA ALA A 96 -12.29 2.87 4.20
C ALA A 96 -12.40 1.40 3.78
N ASN A 97 -12.50 0.48 4.73
CA ASN A 97 -12.82 -0.91 4.43
C ASN A 97 -14.35 -1.06 4.55
N PRO A 98 -15.17 -0.73 3.53
CA PRO A 98 -16.58 -1.05 3.60
C PRO A 98 -16.71 -2.55 3.36
N LEU A 99 -17.13 -3.23 4.43
CA LEU A 99 -17.76 -4.55 4.56
C LEU A 99 -17.04 -5.72 3.90
#